data_AF-A0A850NT68-F1
#
_entry.id   AF-A0A850NT68-F1
#
_cell.length_a   1.000
_cell.length_b   1.000
_cell.length_c   1.000
_cell.angle_alpha   90.00
_cell.angle_beta   90.00
_cell.angle_gamma   90.00
#
_symmetry.space_group_name_H-M   'P 1'
#
loop_
_entity.id
_entity.type
_entity.pdbx_description
1 polymer ?
#
loop_
_entity_poly.entity_id
_entity_poly.type
_entity_poly.pdbx_seq_one_letter_code
_entity_poly.pdbx_strand_id
1 'polypeptide(L)' 'MWGPLVLVRHVAVGEHYLAPRLTVMGEEVLLDVFNLATLPAERLGQPVVSLGDDEARARLVRALDELVSQA' A
#
# COMPACT_ATOMS: atom_id res chain seq x y z
N MET A 1 -11.11 -1.68 12.77
CA MET A 1 -10.86 -1.28 11.37
C MET A 1 -9.36 -1.28 11.18
N TRP A 2 -8.84 -2.06 10.23
CA TRP A 2 -7.39 -2.20 10.02
C TRP A 2 -6.89 -0.95 9.26
N GLY A 3 -5.60 -0.62 9.36
CA GLY A 3 -5.02 0.47 8.57
C GLY A 3 -4.83 0.07 7.09
N PRO A 4 -4.41 0.99 6.20
CA PRO A 4 -4.25 0.72 4.77
C PRO A 4 -3.12 -0.27 4.46
N LEU A 5 -2.20 -0.54 5.39
CA LEU A 5 -1.17 -1.56 5.24
C LEU A 5 -1.55 -2.79 6.06
N VAL A 6 -1.61 -3.94 5.39
CA VAL A 6 -1.99 -5.22 5.98
C VAL A 6 -0.84 -6.21 5.80
N LEU A 7 -0.43 -6.91 6.86
CA LEU A 7 0.60 -7.95 6.76
C LEU A 7 0.12 -9.10 5.87
N VAL A 8 0.93 -9.52 4.89
CA VAL A 8 0.57 -10.59 3.94
C VAL A 8 0.19 -11.88 4.66
N ARG A 9 0.91 -12.23 5.74
CA ARG A 9 0.62 -13.43 6.54
C ARG A 9 -0.78 -13.46 7.17
N HIS A 10 -1.52 -12.35 7.17
CA HIS A 10 -2.88 -12.27 7.69
C HIS A 10 -3.96 -12.37 6.59
N VAL A 11 -3.58 -12.53 5.32
CA VAL A 11 -4.51 -12.50 4.19
C VAL A 11 -4.20 -13.61 3.18
N ALA A 12 -5.20 -14.41 2.83
CA ALA A 12 -5.09 -15.42 1.77
C ALA A 12 -5.48 -14.83 0.40
N VAL A 13 -4.80 -13.75 -0.01
CA VAL A 13 -5.03 -13.09 -1.30
C VAL A 13 -3.84 -13.32 -2.23
N GLY A 14 -4.12 -13.87 -3.42
CA GLY A 14 -3.15 -13.99 -4.50
C GLY A 14 -2.69 -12.61 -4.99
N GLU A 15 -1.62 -12.55 -5.77
CA GLU A 15 -1.16 -11.27 -6.33
C GLU A 15 -2.27 -10.62 -7.15
N HIS A 16 -2.59 -9.37 -6.82
CA HIS A 16 -3.63 -8.59 -7.50
C HIS A 16 -3.15 -7.14 -7.66
N TYR A 17 -3.45 -6.52 -8.80
CA TYR A 17 -2.98 -5.17 -9.11
C TYR A 17 -3.57 -4.09 -8.18
N LEU A 18 -4.78 -4.29 -7.65
CA LEU A 18 -5.38 -3.44 -6.61
C LEU A 18 -4.91 -3.76 -5.17
N ALA A 19 -4.07 -4.77 -4.99
CA ALA A 19 -3.50 -5.12 -3.69
C ALA A 19 -1.99 -5.33 -3.84
N PRO A 20 -1.23 -4.28 -4.19
CA PRO A 20 0.19 -4.42 -4.46
C PRO A 20 0.92 -4.84 -3.17
N ARG A 21 1.83 -5.80 -3.33
CA ARG A 21 2.75 -6.25 -2.27
C ARG A 21 3.97 -5.35 -2.22
N LEU A 22 4.39 -5.01 -1.01
CA LEU A 22 5.51 -4.13 -0.70
C LEU A 22 6.33 -4.75 0.43
N THR A 23 7.60 -4.36 0.50
CA THR A 23 8.46 -4.72 1.64
C THR A 23 8.67 -3.48 2.51
N VAL A 24 8.20 -3.54 3.76
CA VAL A 24 8.36 -2.47 4.74
C VAL A 24 9.12 -3.05 5.93
N MET A 25 10.30 -2.50 6.24
CA MET A 25 11.13 -2.98 7.36
C MET A 25 11.43 -4.50 7.30
N GLY A 26 11.56 -5.06 6.10
CA GLY A 26 11.78 -6.50 5.88
C GLY A 26 10.52 -7.36 5.98
N GLU A 27 9.37 -6.77 6.30
CA GLU A 27 8.07 -7.47 6.33
C GLU A 27 7.32 -7.23 5.02
N GLU A 28 6.71 -8.31 4.50
CA GLU A 28 5.85 -8.22 3.33
C GLU A 28 4.45 -7.73 3.74
N VAL A 29 4.03 -6.62 3.14
CA VAL A 29 2.73 -5.99 3.39
C VAL A 29 1.96 -5.82 2.08
N LEU A 30 0.64 -5.86 2.18
CA LEU A 30 -0.30 -5.49 1.13
C LEU A 30 -0.79 -4.07 1.40
N LEU A 31 -0.84 -3.27 0.35
CA LEU A 31 -1.61 -2.02 0.38
C LEU A 31 -3.07 -2.32 0.05
N ASP A 32 -3.96 -2.03 0.99
CA ASP A 32 -5.39 -1.95 0.75
C ASP A 32 -5.73 -0.56 0.19
N VAL A 33 -5.82 -0.49 -1.14
CA VAL A 33 -6.10 0.77 -1.86
C VAL A 33 -7.50 1.31 -1.58
N PHE A 34 -8.44 0.48 -1.11
CA PHE A 34 -9.80 0.91 -0.77
C PHE A 34 -9.89 1.57 0.61
N ASN A 35 -8.83 1.46 1.42
CA ASN A 35 -8.75 2.03 2.76
C ASN A 35 -7.78 3.23 2.82
N LEU A 36 -7.50 3.85 1.67
CA LEU A 36 -6.75 5.10 1.60
C LEU A 36 -7.53 6.24 2.26
N ALA A 37 -6.83 7.03 3.07
CA ALA A 37 -7.41 8.16 3.78
C ALA A 37 -6.43 9.33 3.85
N THR A 38 -6.95 10.55 3.78
CA THR A 38 -6.18 11.76 4.09
C THR A 38 -5.97 11.85 5.61
N LEU A 39 -4.74 12.16 6.02
CA LEU A 39 -4.39 12.39 7.42
C LEU A 39 -3.75 13.78 7.59
N PRO A 40 -4.07 14.50 8.67
CA PRO A 40 -3.33 15.70 9.08
C PRO A 40 -1.84 15.41 9.27
N ALA A 41 -0.98 16.34 8.88
CA ALA A 41 0.46 16.16 8.93
C ALA A 41 0.97 15.92 10.36
N GLU A 42 0.33 16.51 11.36
CA GLU A 42 0.68 16.37 12.78
C GLU A 42 0.40 14.97 13.32
N ARG A 43 -0.40 14.16 12.60
CA ARG A 43 -0.69 12.76 12.93
C ARG A 43 0.28 11.78 12.27
N LEU A 44 1.18 12.25 11.42
CA LEU A 44 2.21 11.40 10.83
C LEU A 44 3.25 11.03 11.89
N GLY A 45 3.50 9.73 12.04
CA GLY A 45 4.58 9.23 12.88
C GLY A 45 5.96 9.45 12.25
N GLN A 46 6.99 8.93 12.90
CA GLN A 46 8.34 8.93 12.34
C GLN A 46 8.39 8.15 11.02
N PRO A 47 9.07 8.66 9.97
CA PRO A 47 9.30 7.90 8.75
C PRO A 47 10.06 6.60 9.06
N VAL A 48 9.55 5.47 8.57
CA VAL A 48 10.15 4.14 8.81
C VAL A 48 10.84 3.57 7.57
N VAL A 49 10.36 3.88 6.37
CA VAL A 49 10.91 3.40 5.11
C VAL A 49 10.54 4.35 3.97
N SER A 50 11.36 4.39 2.92
CA SER A 50 11.02 4.99 1.63
C SER A 50 10.85 3.89 0.60
N LEU A 51 9.71 3.86 -0.09
CA LEU A 51 9.40 2.90 -1.16
C LEU A 51 9.88 3.40 -2.53
N GLY A 52 11.07 4.00 -2.55
CA GLY A 52 11.57 4.82 -3.66
C GLY A 52 12.17 4.04 -4.83
N ASP A 53 12.12 2.70 -4.84
CA ASP A 53 12.54 1.94 -6.01
C ASP A 53 11.51 2.03 -7.15
N ASP A 54 12.01 2.01 -8.39
CA ASP A 54 11.17 2.22 -9.59
C ASP A 54 10.08 1.16 -9.73
N GLU A 55 10.32 -0.06 -9.26
CA GLU A 55 9.36 -1.17 -9.34
C GLU A 55 8.20 -0.99 -8.35
N ALA A 56 8.48 -0.65 -7.09
CA ALA A 56 7.48 -0.32 -6.09
C ALA A 56 6.66 0.89 -6.53
N ARG A 57 7.32 1.93 -7.04
CA ARG A 57 6.64 3.11 -7.60
C ARG A 57 5.70 2.74 -8.74
N ALA A 58 6.14 1.94 -9.70
CA ALA A 58 5.32 1.52 -10.83
C ALA A 58 4.08 0.72 -10.38
N ARG A 59 4.25 -0.21 -9.42
CA ARG A 59 3.15 -0.99 -8.85
C ARG A 59 2.13 -0.11 -8.12
N LEU A 60 2.60 0.84 -7.31
CA LEU A 60 1.75 1.78 -6.58
C LEU A 60 0.96 2.69 -7.52
N VAL A 61 1.63 3.30 -8.51
CA VAL A 61 0.98 4.16 -9.49
C VAL A 61 -0.09 3.40 -10.25
N ARG A 62 0.22 2.19 -10.74
CA ARG A 62 -0.76 1.35 -11.43
C ARG A 62 -1.98 1.04 -10.54
N ALA A 63 -1.77 0.66 -9.28
CA ALA A 63 -2.86 0.33 -8.38
C ALA A 63 -3.80 1.53 -8.15
N LEU A 64 -3.24 2.73 -8.03
CA LEU A 64 -4.00 3.97 -7.88
C LEU A 64 -4.71 4.38 -9.18
N ASP A 65 -4.04 4.27 -10.32
CA ASP A 65 -4.64 4.56 -11.63
C ASP A 65 -5.83 3.65 -11.89
N GLU A 66 -5.73 2.35 -11.58
CA GLU A 66 -6.82 1.39 -11.75
C GLU A 66 -7.97 1.67 -10.79
N LEU A 67 -7.68 2.03 -9.53
CA LEU A 67 -8.70 2.44 -8.55
C LEU A 67 -9.49 3.67 -9.04
N VAL A 68 -8.79 4.67 -9.61
CA VAL A 68 -9.40 5.92 -10.08
C VAL A 68 -10.10 5.74 -11.43
N SER A 69 -9.55 4.91 -12.33
CA SER A 69 -10.09 4.72 -13.69
C SER A 69 -11.34 3.83 -13.73
N GLN A 70 -11.61 3.07 -12.67
CA GLN A 70 -12.86 2.31 -12.49
C GLN A 70 -14.00 3.15 -11.89
N ALA A 71 -13.84 4.48 -11.78
CA ALA A 71 -14.86 5.43 -11.32
C ALA A 71 -15.80 5.92 -12.43
#